data_AF-A0A3D5A0S6-F1
#
_entry.id   AF-A0A3D5A0S6-F1
#
_cell.length_a   1.000
_cell.length_b   1.000
_cell.length_c   1.000
_cell.angle_alpha   90.00
_cell.angle_beta   90.00
_cell.angle_gamma   90.00
#
_symmetry.space_group_name_H-M   'P 1'
#
loop_
_entity.id
_entity.type
_entity.pdbx_description
1 polymer ?
#
loop_
_entity_poly.entity_id
_entity_poly.type
_entity_poly.pdbx_seq_one_letter_code
_entity_poly.pdbx_strand_id
1 'polypeptide(L)'
;MNSRERVLTAIERGIPDRIPLDIWATTEVWRKLQAHFATDDNAVIEQKLHIDGFAHVAPSYIGPEIPIHADGMTEDYWGIRRRPKEYAGGVYHEQS
;
A
#
# COMPACT_ATOMS: atom_id res chain seq x y z
N MET A 1 14.90 14.17 12.10
CA MET A 1 13.69 13.47 12.60
C MET A 1 13.77 12.00 12.25
N ASN A 2 13.16 11.13 13.03
CA ASN A 2 12.80 9.77 12.58
C ASN A 2 11.52 9.80 11.72
N SER A 3 11.14 8.65 11.11
CA SER A 3 9.96 8.56 10.25
C SER A 3 8.67 9.01 10.95
N ARG A 4 8.47 8.58 12.20
CA ARG A 4 7.29 8.95 13.00
C ARG A 4 7.22 10.46 13.25
N GLU A 5 8.30 11.06 13.72
CA GLU A 5 8.40 12.50 13.97
C GLU A 5 8.15 13.32 12.70
N ARG A 6 8.70 12.88 11.57
CA ARG A 6 8.55 13.53 10.27
C ARG A 6 7.10 13.55 9.81
N VAL A 7 6.44 12.40 9.87
CA VAL A 7 5.02 12.27 9.49
C VAL A 7 4.12 13.09 10.41
N LEU A 8 4.31 13.00 11.73
CA LEU A 8 3.51 13.78 12.69
C LEU A 8 3.69 15.28 12.48
N THR A 9 4.93 15.74 12.25
CA THR A 9 5.22 17.14 11.93
C THR A 9 4.45 17.60 10.69
N ALA A 10 4.40 16.77 9.63
CA ALA A 10 3.64 17.08 8.42
C ALA A 10 2.13 17.14 8.67
N ILE A 11 1.56 16.21 9.46
CA ILE A 11 0.14 16.19 9.84
C ILE A 11 -0.23 17.44 10.64
N GLU A 12 0.65 17.88 11.54
CA GLU A 12 0.49 19.10 12.35
C GLU A 12 0.72 20.39 11.55
N ARG A 13 0.93 20.31 10.23
CA ARG A 13 1.21 21.43 9.31
C ARG A 13 2.52 22.18 9.65
N GLY A 14 3.48 21.50 10.28
CA GLY A 14 4.84 21.98 10.50
C GLY A 14 5.75 21.78 9.29
N ILE A 15 7.03 22.17 9.43
CA ILE A 15 8.06 21.96 8.41
C ILE A 15 8.95 20.79 8.83
N PRO A 16 8.78 19.58 8.24
CA PRO A 16 9.65 18.44 8.51
C PRO A 16 11.05 18.64 7.91
N ASP A 17 12.00 17.78 8.31
CA ASP A 17 13.36 17.77 7.77
C ASP A 17 13.45 17.34 6.28
N ARG A 18 12.43 16.63 5.78
CA ARG A 18 12.14 16.38 4.36
C ARG A 18 10.66 16.01 4.17
N ILE A 19 10.18 15.98 2.93
CA ILE A 19 8.83 15.49 2.60
C ILE A 19 8.72 14.01 3.02
N PRO A 20 7.68 13.60 3.80
CA PRO A 20 7.43 12.19 4.09
C PRO A 20 7.16 11.39 2.80
N LEU A 21 7.69 10.18 2.72
CA LEU A 21 7.55 9.30 1.55
C LEU A 21 6.68 8.09 1.89
N ASP A 22 5.82 7.75 0.93
CA ASP A 22 5.00 6.54 0.92
C ASP A 22 5.21 5.80 -0.41
N ILE A 23 4.96 4.49 -0.42
CA ILE A 23 5.06 3.65 -1.61
C ILE A 23 3.82 2.80 -1.79
N TRP A 24 3.19 2.93 -2.95
CA TRP A 24 2.09 2.07 -3.39
C TRP A 24 2.54 1.37 -4.65
N ALA A 25 2.60 0.03 -4.60
CA ALA A 25 3.18 -0.76 -5.65
C ALA A 25 2.40 -2.07 -5.85
N THR A 26 2.37 -2.57 -7.08
CA THR A 26 1.75 -3.85 -7.39
C THR A 26 2.57 -5.01 -6.82
N THR A 27 1.94 -6.18 -6.70
CA THR A 27 2.59 -7.40 -6.17
C THR A 27 3.86 -7.75 -6.94
N GLU A 28 3.90 -7.54 -8.26
CA GLU A 28 5.06 -7.86 -9.08
C GLU A 28 6.22 -6.90 -8.86
N VAL A 29 5.93 -5.63 -8.53
CA VAL A 29 6.96 -4.64 -8.14
C VAL A 29 7.53 -5.00 -6.78
N TRP A 30 6.68 -5.33 -5.79
CA TRP A 30 7.16 -5.80 -4.49
C TRP A 30 8.05 -7.02 -4.60
N ARG A 31 7.67 -8.00 -5.43
CA ARG A 31 8.50 -9.19 -5.68
C ARG A 31 9.88 -8.83 -6.25
N LYS A 32 9.95 -7.84 -7.16
CA LYS A 32 11.23 -7.35 -7.71
C LYS A 32 12.08 -6.66 -6.64
N LEU A 33 11.46 -5.86 -5.77
CA LEU A 33 12.16 -5.20 -4.66
C LEU A 33 12.71 -6.22 -3.65
N GLN A 34 11.91 -7.22 -3.30
CA GLN A 34 12.31 -8.33 -2.43
C GLN A 34 13.51 -9.08 -3.00
N ALA A 35 13.47 -9.42 -4.30
CA ALA A 35 14.59 -10.06 -4.99
C ALA A 35 15.84 -9.15 -5.03
N HIS A 36 15.67 -7.86 -5.29
CA HIS A 36 16.77 -6.90 -5.36
C HIS A 36 17.47 -6.71 -3.99
N PHE A 37 16.69 -6.62 -2.92
CA PHE A 37 17.22 -6.39 -1.57
C PHE A 37 17.51 -7.68 -0.78
N ALA A 38 17.27 -8.85 -1.39
CA ALA A 38 17.46 -10.18 -0.83
C ALA A 38 16.75 -10.35 0.53
N THR A 39 15.49 -9.95 0.61
CA THR A 39 14.66 -10.05 1.82
C THR A 39 13.19 -10.20 1.44
N ASP A 40 12.43 -10.93 2.25
CA ASP A 40 10.97 -11.01 2.23
C ASP A 40 10.31 -10.01 3.20
N ASP A 41 11.10 -9.32 4.02
CA ASP A 41 10.64 -8.30 4.95
C ASP A 41 10.50 -6.94 4.27
N ASN A 42 9.25 -6.53 4.01
CA ASN A 42 8.96 -5.26 3.38
C ASN A 42 9.39 -4.06 4.25
N ALA A 43 9.44 -4.17 5.58
CA ALA A 43 9.90 -3.07 6.42
C ALA A 43 11.39 -2.78 6.21
N VAL A 44 12.20 -3.82 5.95
CA VAL A 44 13.61 -3.66 5.59
C VAL A 44 13.74 -2.95 4.24
N ILE A 45 12.89 -3.29 3.26
CA ILE A 45 12.87 -2.65 1.94
C ILE A 45 12.50 -1.18 2.06
N GLU A 46 11.42 -0.88 2.79
CA GLU A 46 10.95 0.48 3.06
C GLU A 46 12.04 1.32 3.72
N GLN A 47 12.74 0.78 4.72
CA GLN A 47 13.88 1.44 5.35
C GLN A 47 15.00 1.74 4.35
N LYS A 48 15.36 0.79 3.49
CA LYS A 48 16.39 0.97 2.44
C LYS A 48 15.99 2.00 1.38
N LEU A 49 14.68 2.15 1.12
CA LEU A 49 14.12 3.14 0.20
C LEU A 49 13.79 4.49 0.87
N HIS A 50 14.05 4.63 2.18
CA HIS A 50 13.67 5.80 2.99
C HIS A 50 12.17 6.12 2.98
N ILE A 51 11.34 5.08 2.87
CA ILE A 51 9.89 5.17 3.03
C ILE A 51 9.57 5.35 4.51
N ASP A 52 8.73 6.34 4.81
CA ASP A 52 8.35 6.64 6.19
C ASP A 52 7.25 5.71 6.68
N GLY A 53 6.29 5.40 5.79
CA GLY A 53 5.33 4.30 5.90
C GLY A 53 4.47 4.25 7.18
N PHE A 54 3.54 3.30 7.21
CA PHE A 54 2.81 2.96 8.42
C PHE A 54 2.61 1.45 8.47
N ALA A 55 2.69 0.88 9.67
CA ALA A 55 2.19 -0.47 9.87
C ALA A 55 0.67 -0.48 9.63
N HIS A 56 0.21 -1.36 8.73
CA HIS A 56 -1.22 -1.55 8.53
C HIS A 56 -1.84 -2.25 9.74
N VAL A 57 -2.83 -1.63 10.35
CA VAL A 57 -3.62 -2.22 11.43
C VAL A 57 -5.09 -1.99 11.10
N ALA A 58 -5.84 -3.09 10.99
CA ALA A 58 -7.28 -3.06 10.77
C ALA A 58 -7.97 -4.13 11.62
N PRO A 59 -9.19 -3.88 12.13
CA PRO A 59 -9.97 -4.92 12.79
C PRO A 59 -10.37 -6.00 11.78
N SER A 60 -10.59 -7.22 12.26
CA SER A 60 -11.21 -8.27 11.45
C SER A 60 -12.62 -7.84 11.04
N TYR A 61 -12.94 -7.99 9.76
CA TYR A 61 -14.26 -7.67 9.24
C TYR A 61 -15.30 -8.67 9.75
N ILE A 62 -16.37 -8.16 10.38
CA ILE A 62 -17.49 -8.96 10.94
C ILE A 62 -18.85 -8.52 10.36
N GLY A 63 -18.84 -7.81 9.23
CA GLY A 63 -20.06 -7.32 8.58
C GLY A 63 -20.72 -8.36 7.66
N PRO A 64 -21.72 -7.93 6.85
CA PRO A 64 -22.35 -8.76 5.84
C PRO A 64 -21.36 -9.36 4.85
N GLU A 65 -21.72 -10.45 4.19
CA GLU A 65 -20.87 -11.06 3.16
C GLU A 65 -20.59 -10.06 2.02
N ILE A 66 -19.30 -9.91 1.68
CA ILE A 66 -18.87 -9.02 0.59
C ILE A 66 -19.14 -9.72 -0.74
N PRO A 67 -19.87 -9.09 -1.69
CA PRO A 67 -20.20 -9.71 -2.96
C PRO A 67 -18.95 -10.14 -3.76
N ILE A 68 -18.98 -11.36 -4.28
CA ILE A 68 -17.98 -11.87 -5.23
C ILE A 68 -18.54 -11.68 -6.63
N HIS A 69 -17.83 -10.94 -7.48
CA HIS A 69 -18.25 -10.68 -8.85
C HIS A 69 -17.55 -11.64 -9.82
N ALA A 70 -18.34 -12.24 -10.73
CA ALA A 70 -17.85 -13.26 -11.66
C ALA A 70 -16.87 -12.73 -12.72
N ASP A 71 -16.85 -11.41 -12.93
CA ASP A 71 -15.99 -10.71 -13.90
C ASP A 71 -14.62 -10.32 -13.30
N GLY A 72 -14.31 -10.78 -12.08
CA GLY A 72 -13.09 -10.43 -11.37
C GLY A 72 -13.11 -9.02 -10.76
N MET A 73 -14.25 -8.30 -10.84
CA MET A 73 -14.44 -7.07 -10.10
C MET A 73 -14.40 -7.36 -8.60
N THR A 74 -13.71 -6.52 -7.84
CA THR A 74 -13.71 -6.58 -6.38
C THR A 74 -14.56 -5.44 -5.84
N GLU A 75 -15.25 -5.69 -4.72
CA GLU A 75 -15.98 -4.68 -3.98
C GLU A 75 -15.47 -4.73 -2.53
N ASP A 76 -15.20 -3.58 -1.92
CA ASP A 76 -14.89 -3.54 -0.48
C ASP A 76 -16.14 -3.28 0.36
N TYR A 77 -15.99 -3.32 1.67
CA TYR A 77 -17.10 -3.14 2.62
C TYR A 77 -17.71 -1.72 2.62
N TRP A 78 -17.12 -0.77 1.87
CA TRP A 78 -17.71 0.54 1.59
C TRP A 78 -18.48 0.57 0.27
N GLY A 79 -18.56 -0.55 -0.46
CA GLY A 79 -19.12 -0.62 -1.80
C GLY A 79 -18.20 -0.07 -2.88
N ILE A 80 -16.90 0.18 -2.59
CA ILE A 80 -15.96 0.67 -3.60
C ILE A 80 -15.59 -0.49 -4.51
N ARG A 81 -15.90 -0.31 -5.79
CA ARG A 81 -15.69 -1.29 -6.84
C ARG A 81 -14.38 -1.04 -7.56
N ARG A 82 -13.64 -2.11 -7.83
CA ARG A 82 -12.39 -2.07 -8.58
C ARG A 82 -12.38 -3.14 -9.65
N ARG A 83 -12.00 -2.77 -10.87
CA ARG A 83 -11.88 -3.68 -12.01
C ARG A 83 -10.41 -4.02 -12.25
N PRO A 84 -10.07 -5.30 -12.50
CA PRO A 84 -8.72 -5.67 -12.88
C PRO A 84 -8.35 -5.05 -14.24
N LYS A 85 -7.14 -4.51 -14.31
CA LYS A 85 -6.51 -3.96 -15.50
C LYS A 85 -5.20 -4.68 -15.75
N GLU A 86 -5.17 -5.45 -16.82
CA GLU A 86 -3.99 -6.17 -17.26
C GLU A 86 -3.01 -5.23 -17.97
N TYR A 87 -1.72 -5.45 -17.72
CA TYR A 87 -0.62 -4.85 -18.48
C TYR A 87 0.47 -5.90 -18.69
N ALA A 88 1.48 -5.57 -19.51
CA ALA A 88 2.50 -6.52 -19.97
C ALA A 88 3.27 -7.27 -18.85
N GLY A 89 3.19 -6.84 -17.60
CA GLY A 89 3.93 -7.42 -16.48
C GLY A 89 3.13 -7.63 -15.21
N GLY A 90 1.79 -7.56 -15.24
CA GLY A 90 0.96 -7.72 -14.05
C GLY A 90 -0.48 -7.25 -14.20
N VAL A 91 -1.17 -7.18 -13.08
CA VAL A 91 -2.54 -6.65 -12.97
C VAL A 91 -2.58 -5.60 -11.86
N TYR A 92 -3.28 -4.50 -12.10
CA TYR A 92 -3.69 -3.58 -11.02
C TYR A 92 -5.22 -3.48 -10.98
N HIS A 93 -5.76 -3.12 -9.81
CA HIS A 93 -7.20 -2.96 -9.61
C HIS A 93 -7.55 -1.48 -9.66
N GLU A 94 -8.19 -1.04 -10.75
CA GLU A 94 -8.59 0.34 -10.97
C GLU A 94 -9.99 0.59 -10.41
N GLN A 95 -10.19 1.69 -9.68
CA GLN A 95 -11.51 2.06 -9.19
C GLN A 95 -12.45 2.39 -10.37
N SER A 96 -13.66 1.81 -10.36
CA SER A 96 -14.67 1.96 -11.42
C SER A 96 -15.80 2.90 -11.06
#